data_AF-A0A9P8Q7U9-F1
#
_entry.id   AF-A0A9P8Q7U9-F1
#
_cell.length_a   1.000
_cell.length_b   1.000
_cell.length_c   1.000
_cell.angle_alpha   90.00
_cell.angle_beta   90.00
_cell.angle_gamma   90.00
#
_symmetry.space_group_name_H-M   'P 1'
#
loop_
_entity.id
_entity.type
_entity.pdbx_description
1 polymer ?
#
loop_
_entity_poly.entity_id
_entity_poly.type
_entity_poly.pdbx_seq_one_letter_code
_entity_poly.pdbx_strand_id
1 'polypeptide(L)'
;MSMFRTLQSNPGVITLYKTTLASRNLELLTFLKNHQRKQHQSIENSDNDNKNPSSSSSIWDKINSGLGGESSRDSGFNYELEVVDNETYPTYDQTKLIFSFDNNDKPEISQVLKQAFPKFEKSLRTETWQIPEEQQLRSLKDWFEAPLVVDWDKGLVASDIAGLKKIVDEYKS
;
A
#
# COMPACT_ATOMS: atom_id res chain seq x y z
N MET A 1 -14.90 6.13 3.40
CA MET A 1 -14.45 5.57 2.12
C MET A 1 -14.87 4.10 2.09
N SER A 2 -15.41 3.61 0.97
CA SER A 2 -15.97 2.25 0.88
C SER A 2 -14.86 1.25 0.55
N MET A 3 -14.58 0.31 1.46
CA MET A 3 -13.58 -0.77 1.30
C MET A 3 -13.94 -1.79 0.20
N PHE A 4 -15.06 -1.60 -0.51
CA PHE A 4 -15.45 -2.40 -1.66
C PHE A 4 -14.54 -2.19 -2.89
N ARG A 5 -13.90 -1.02 -3.04
CA ARG A 5 -13.09 -0.73 -4.25
C ARG A 5 -11.82 -1.58 -4.33
N THR A 6 -11.28 -1.96 -3.18
CA THR A 6 -10.02 -2.71 -3.05
C THR A 6 -10.20 -4.20 -3.38
N LEU A 7 -11.40 -4.76 -3.20
CA LEU A 7 -11.72 -6.16 -3.49
C LEU A 7 -12.35 -6.38 -4.87
N GLN A 8 -12.80 -5.32 -5.55
CA GLN A 8 -13.49 -5.39 -6.85
C GLN A 8 -12.55 -5.37 -8.08
N SER A 9 -11.33 -5.87 -7.96
CA SER A 9 -10.36 -5.95 -9.08
C SER A 9 -10.11 -4.60 -9.77
N ASN A 10 -9.80 -3.55 -9.00
CA ASN A 10 -9.11 -2.41 -9.58
C ASN A 10 -7.63 -2.80 -9.73
N PRO A 11 -7.12 -2.98 -10.97
CA PRO A 11 -5.72 -3.34 -11.17
C PRO A 11 -4.84 -2.23 -10.59
N GLY A 12 -3.78 -2.66 -9.91
CA GLY A 12 -2.78 -1.76 -9.34
C GLY A 12 -3.21 -0.99 -8.09
N VAL A 13 -4.05 -1.50 -7.19
CA VAL A 13 -4.25 -0.80 -5.90
C VAL A 13 -3.18 -1.22 -4.91
N ILE A 14 -2.39 -0.26 -4.42
CA ILE A 14 -1.48 -0.43 -3.29
C ILE A 14 -2.11 0.26 -2.07
N THR A 15 -2.43 -0.52 -1.04
CA THR A 15 -2.99 -0.01 0.22
C THR A 15 -1.91 0.06 1.30
N LEU A 16 -1.76 1.21 1.95
CA LEU A 16 -0.91 1.41 3.11
C LEU A 16 -1.77 1.54 4.38
N TYR A 17 -1.69 0.53 5.24
CA TYR A 17 -2.19 0.60 6.61
C TYR A 17 -1.12 1.22 7.50
N LYS A 18 -1.44 2.32 8.17
CA LYS A 18 -0.49 3.05 9.04
C LYS A 18 -1.10 3.43 10.38
N THR A 19 -0.23 3.65 11.36
CA THR A 19 -0.54 4.29 12.64
C THR A 19 -0.04 5.73 12.66
N THR A 20 -0.59 6.57 13.51
CA THR A 20 -0.15 7.97 13.67
C THR A 20 1.21 8.10 14.39
N LEU A 21 1.65 7.06 15.09
CA LEU A 21 2.78 7.13 16.03
C LEU A 21 4.10 6.60 15.46
N ALA A 22 4.10 5.85 14.36
CA ALA A 22 5.33 5.22 13.85
C ALA A 22 6.02 6.04 12.76
N SER A 23 7.26 6.47 13.00
CA SER A 23 8.11 7.19 12.03
C SER A 23 8.30 6.43 10.71
N ARG A 24 8.28 5.10 10.76
CA ARG A 24 8.36 4.22 9.58
C ARG A 24 7.24 4.48 8.57
N ASN A 25 6.05 4.85 9.05
CA ASN A 25 4.90 5.12 8.19
C ASN A 25 5.13 6.36 7.31
N LEU A 26 5.78 7.38 7.87
CA LEU A 26 6.12 8.59 7.14
C LEU A 26 7.14 8.30 6.05
N GLU A 27 8.11 7.43 6.32
CA GLU A 27 9.12 7.01 5.35
C GLU A 27 8.48 6.28 4.16
N LEU A 28 7.63 5.27 4.42
CA LEU A 28 6.92 4.50 3.39
C LEU A 28 6.00 5.40 2.55
N LEU A 29 5.23 6.27 3.20
CA LEU A 29 4.33 7.19 2.52
C LEU A 29 5.10 8.20 1.66
N THR A 30 6.20 8.73 2.19
CA THR A 30 7.06 9.66 1.45
C THR A 30 7.70 8.97 0.25
N PHE A 31 8.13 7.72 0.41
CA PHE A 31 8.66 6.91 -0.69
C PHE A 31 7.61 6.72 -1.80
N LEU A 32 6.40 6.27 -1.46
CA LEU A 32 5.33 6.05 -2.44
C LEU A 32 4.95 7.34 -3.18
N LYS A 33 4.79 8.45 -2.46
CA LYS A 33 4.50 9.77 -3.05
C LYS A 33 5.63 10.28 -3.94
N ASN A 34 6.88 10.08 -3.54
CA ASN A 34 8.04 10.49 -4.35
C ASN A 34 8.22 9.61 -5.58
N HIS A 35 7.97 8.31 -5.45
CA HIS A 35 8.00 7.39 -6.58
C HIS A 35 6.94 7.79 -7.60
N GLN A 36 5.74 8.14 -7.13
CA GLN A 36 4.72 8.70 -7.99
C GLN A 36 5.25 9.98 -8.70
N ARG A 37 5.68 11.00 -7.96
CA ARG A 37 6.17 12.26 -8.57
C ARG A 37 7.28 12.09 -9.63
N LYS A 38 8.21 11.16 -9.44
CA LYS A 38 9.35 10.98 -10.36
C LYS A 38 8.95 10.50 -11.75
N GLN A 39 7.89 9.70 -11.91
CA GLN A 39 7.51 9.24 -13.25
C GLN A 39 6.75 10.31 -14.05
N HIS A 40 6.03 11.22 -13.39
CA HIS A 40 5.41 12.37 -14.07
C HIS A 40 6.47 13.29 -14.71
N GLN A 41 7.59 13.53 -14.02
CA GLN A 41 8.67 14.38 -14.54
C GLN A 41 9.44 13.75 -15.72
N SER A 42 9.51 12.41 -15.82
CA SER A 42 10.11 11.76 -16.99
C SER A 42 9.23 11.84 -18.24
N ILE A 43 7.91 11.95 -18.09
CA ILE A 43 6.98 12.06 -19.23
C ILE A 43 7.00 13.48 -19.80
N GLU A 44 6.99 14.52 -18.96
CA GLU A 44 7.00 15.92 -19.42
C GLU A 44 8.34 16.36 -20.05
N ASN A 45 9.45 15.69 -19.71
CA ASN A 45 10.77 15.99 -20.29
C ASN A 45 11.04 15.28 -21.62
N SER A 46 10.13 14.41 -22.10
CA SER A 46 10.30 13.73 -23.38
C SER A 46 9.78 14.53 -24.60
N ASP A 47 9.07 15.63 -24.37
CA ASP A 47 8.42 16.42 -25.45
C ASP A 47 8.91 17.88 -25.55
N ASN A 48 9.92 18.30 -24.79
CA ASN A 48 10.36 19.71 -24.75
C ASN A 48 11.82 19.93 -25.15
N ASP A 49 12.18 19.49 -26.36
CA ASP A 49 13.24 20.13 -27.15
C ASP A 49 12.68 21.37 -27.88
N ASN A 50 12.40 22.43 -27.10
CA ASN A 50 12.42 23.86 -27.45
C ASN A 50 11.41 24.66 -26.61
N LYS A 51 11.86 25.28 -25.51
CA LYS A 51 11.79 26.74 -25.27
C LYS A 51 12.12 27.10 -23.80
N ASN A 52 12.94 28.14 -23.70
CA ASN A 52 13.42 28.95 -22.57
C ASN A 52 12.75 28.85 -21.17
N PRO A 53 13.54 29.06 -20.09
CA PRO A 53 13.07 28.96 -18.72
C PRO A 53 12.57 30.31 -18.18
N SER A 54 11.36 30.34 -17.63
CA SER A 54 10.99 31.34 -16.62
C SER A 54 9.82 30.89 -15.75
N SER A 55 9.89 31.31 -14.49
CA SER A 55 8.90 31.19 -13.41
C SER A 55 8.93 29.90 -12.58
N SER A 56 9.80 29.94 -11.57
CA SER A 56 9.61 29.24 -10.30
C SER A 56 8.39 29.82 -9.59
N SER A 57 7.24 29.16 -9.66
CA SER A 57 6.08 29.48 -8.82
C SER A 57 5.64 28.28 -7.99
N SER A 58 5.77 28.45 -6.68
CA SER A 58 5.17 27.75 -5.55
C SER A 58 4.15 26.63 -5.84
N ILE A 59 4.59 25.39 -5.60
CA ILE A 59 3.78 24.16 -5.61
C ILE A 59 3.03 23.96 -4.28
N TRP A 60 3.35 24.73 -3.24
CA TRP A 60 2.79 24.54 -1.89
C TRP A 60 1.36 25.07 -1.70
N ASP A 61 0.88 25.99 -2.55
CA ASP A 61 -0.44 26.62 -2.39
C ASP A 61 -1.63 25.72 -2.81
N LYS A 62 -1.38 24.50 -3.34
CA LYS A 62 -2.44 23.58 -3.80
C LYS A 62 -2.70 22.36 -2.90
N ILE A 63 -1.99 22.20 -1.79
CA ILE A 63 -2.14 20.99 -0.94
C ILE A 63 -3.23 21.15 0.14
N ASN A 64 -3.79 22.35 0.33
CA ASN A 64 -4.83 22.61 1.35
C ASN A 64 -6.25 22.87 0.82
N SER A 65 -6.50 22.67 -0.48
CA SER A 65 -7.83 22.86 -1.08
C SER A 65 -8.28 21.61 -1.85
N GLY A 66 -9.07 20.74 -1.20
CA GLY A 66 -9.83 19.73 -1.96
C GLY A 66 -10.18 18.45 -1.22
N LEU A 67 -10.93 18.54 -0.12
CA LEU A 67 -11.88 17.49 0.25
C LEU A 67 -12.97 17.44 -0.84
N GLY A 68 -12.99 16.39 -1.67
CA GLY A 68 -14.11 16.17 -2.61
C GLY A 68 -13.65 15.45 -3.85
N GLY A 69 -14.26 14.29 -4.12
CA GLY A 69 -13.79 13.33 -5.09
C GLY A 69 -13.77 13.82 -6.53
N GLU A 70 -12.75 13.37 -7.25
CA GLU A 70 -12.83 12.86 -8.60
C GLU A 70 -11.56 12.02 -8.81
N SER A 71 -11.73 10.70 -8.90
CA SER A 71 -10.67 9.77 -9.27
C SER A 71 -10.42 9.88 -10.77
N SER A 72 -9.80 10.99 -11.19
CA SER A 72 -9.23 11.10 -12.53
C SER A 72 -8.01 10.19 -12.59
N ARG A 73 -8.11 9.14 -13.43
CA ARG A 73 -7.03 8.22 -13.82
C ARG A 73 -5.96 8.93 -14.66
N ASP A 74 -5.55 10.12 -14.25
CA ASP A 74 -4.56 10.95 -14.93
C ASP A 74 -3.13 10.71 -14.41
N SER A 75 -2.98 9.66 -13.60
CA SER A 75 -1.69 9.29 -13.04
C SER A 75 -1.05 8.27 -13.98
N GLY A 76 0.07 8.63 -14.62
CA GLY A 76 0.88 7.72 -15.46
C GLY A 76 1.53 6.56 -14.69
N PHE A 77 0.94 6.13 -13.58
CA PHE A 77 1.28 4.94 -12.84
C PHE A 77 0.32 3.83 -13.23
N ASN A 78 0.86 2.62 -13.26
CA ASN A 78 0.06 1.41 -13.28
C ASN A 78 -0.54 1.08 -11.90
N TYR A 79 -0.49 2.00 -10.91
CA TYR A 79 -1.05 1.78 -9.58
C TYR A 79 -1.66 3.03 -8.91
N GLU A 80 -2.75 2.83 -8.17
CA GLU A 80 -3.42 3.78 -7.27
C GLU A 80 -2.94 3.55 -5.83
N LEU A 81 -2.61 4.64 -5.11
CA LEU A 81 -2.21 4.57 -3.71
C LEU A 81 -3.41 4.85 -2.79
N GLU A 82 -3.84 3.84 -2.04
CA GLU A 82 -4.82 3.98 -0.98
C GLU A 82 -4.12 4.09 0.38
N VAL A 83 -4.34 5.18 1.11
CA VAL A 83 -3.77 5.35 2.46
C VAL A 83 -4.89 5.23 3.48
N VAL A 84 -4.77 4.26 4.37
CA VAL A 84 -5.76 4.03 5.42
C VAL A 84 -5.27 4.69 6.71
N ASP A 85 -5.98 5.75 7.11
CA ASP A 85 -5.72 6.52 8.33
C ASP A 85 -6.42 5.92 9.58
N ASN A 86 -6.03 6.40 10.77
CA ASN A 86 -6.78 6.30 12.04
C ASN A 86 -6.93 4.89 12.66
N GLU A 87 -5.83 4.16 12.85
CA GLU A 87 -5.85 2.84 13.53
C GLU A 87 -6.78 1.81 12.89
N THR A 88 -7.15 2.05 11.62
CA THR A 88 -7.94 1.12 10.84
C THR A 88 -7.02 -0.03 10.43
N TYR A 89 -7.47 -1.24 10.72
CA TYR A 89 -6.79 -2.49 10.38
C TYR A 89 -7.55 -3.19 9.24
N PRO A 90 -6.93 -4.15 8.54
CA PRO A 90 -7.61 -4.89 7.49
C PRO A 90 -8.90 -5.57 8.02
N THR A 91 -9.97 -5.56 7.23
CA THR A 91 -11.19 -6.33 7.55
C THR A 91 -10.90 -7.83 7.53
N TYR A 92 -11.82 -8.64 8.06
CA TYR A 92 -11.66 -10.08 8.07
C TYR A 92 -11.35 -10.69 6.69
N ASP A 93 -12.12 -10.31 5.69
CA ASP A 93 -11.97 -10.82 4.33
C ASP A 93 -10.65 -10.35 3.70
N GLN A 94 -10.27 -9.09 3.97
CA GLN A 94 -8.97 -8.56 3.57
C GLN A 94 -7.82 -9.32 4.24
N THR A 95 -7.92 -9.61 5.54
CA THR A 95 -6.94 -10.43 6.26
C THR A 95 -6.83 -11.81 5.64
N LYS A 96 -7.94 -12.52 5.41
CA LYS A 96 -7.94 -13.81 4.72
C LYS A 96 -7.23 -13.77 3.37
N LEU A 97 -7.53 -12.74 2.58
CA LEU A 97 -6.91 -12.56 1.27
C LEU A 97 -5.40 -12.29 1.40
N ILE A 98 -5.00 -11.39 2.30
CA ILE A 98 -3.58 -11.09 2.58
C ILE A 98 -2.80 -12.36 2.97
N PHE A 99 -3.36 -13.18 3.86
CA PHE A 99 -2.73 -14.43 4.28
C PHE A 99 -2.67 -15.49 3.17
N SER A 100 -3.57 -15.42 2.19
CA SER A 100 -3.52 -16.29 1.01
C SER A 100 -2.33 -15.96 0.07
N PHE A 101 -1.71 -14.79 0.23
CA PHE A 101 -0.50 -14.42 -0.52
C PHE A 101 0.75 -15.14 -0.03
N ASP A 102 0.72 -15.72 1.18
CA ASP A 102 1.80 -16.56 1.71
C ASP A 102 1.78 -17.92 1.02
N ASN A 103 2.27 -17.96 -0.22
CA ASN A 103 2.67 -19.19 -0.86
C ASN A 103 4.10 -19.55 -0.42
N ASN A 104 4.39 -20.84 -0.24
CA ASN A 104 5.67 -21.34 0.25
C ASN A 104 6.90 -20.90 -0.58
N ASP A 105 6.69 -20.26 -1.73
CA ASP A 105 7.72 -19.74 -2.63
C ASP A 105 8.33 -18.40 -2.19
N LYS A 106 7.66 -17.66 -1.30
CA LYS A 106 8.07 -16.30 -0.89
C LYS A 106 8.18 -16.18 0.65
N PRO A 107 9.29 -16.64 1.27
CA PRO A 107 9.45 -16.60 2.74
C PRO A 107 9.41 -15.18 3.33
N GLU A 108 9.67 -14.16 2.49
CA GLU A 108 9.57 -12.75 2.86
C GLU A 108 8.14 -12.35 3.24
N ILE A 109 7.13 -12.90 2.58
CA ILE A 109 5.72 -12.62 2.88
C ILE A 109 5.39 -13.15 4.28
N SER A 110 5.74 -14.40 4.57
CA SER A 110 5.63 -14.99 5.91
C SER A 110 6.23 -14.09 6.99
N GLN A 111 7.40 -13.48 6.75
CA GLN A 111 8.04 -12.59 7.73
C GLN A 111 7.26 -11.29 7.91
N VAL A 112 6.78 -10.67 6.83
CA VAL A 112 5.94 -9.46 6.89
C VAL A 112 4.64 -9.76 7.63
N LEU A 113 4.00 -10.90 7.37
CA LEU A 113 2.77 -11.30 8.06
C LEU A 113 2.99 -11.55 9.55
N LYS A 114 4.12 -12.17 9.95
CA LYS A 114 4.48 -12.31 11.38
C LYS A 114 4.68 -10.96 12.06
N GLN A 115 5.25 -9.98 11.35
CA GLN A 115 5.43 -8.63 11.89
C GLN A 115 4.09 -7.89 12.00
N ALA A 116 3.25 -7.97 10.97
CA ALA A 116 1.96 -7.27 10.94
C ALA A 116 0.89 -7.94 11.81
N PHE A 117 1.02 -9.24 12.07
CA PHE A 117 0.06 -10.06 12.81
C PHE A 117 0.76 -11.02 13.79
N PRO A 118 1.46 -10.51 14.80
CA PRO A 118 2.32 -11.33 15.67
C PRO A 118 1.58 -12.38 16.49
N LYS A 119 0.25 -12.23 16.65
CA LYS A 119 -0.60 -13.19 17.37
C LYS A 119 -1.15 -14.31 16.49
N PHE A 120 -0.96 -14.24 15.18
CA PHE A 120 -1.36 -15.31 14.28
C PHE A 120 -0.29 -16.40 14.28
N GLU A 121 -0.73 -17.66 14.32
CA GLU A 121 0.16 -18.81 14.25
C GLU A 121 -0.05 -19.55 12.93
N LYS A 122 1.07 -20.02 12.36
CA LYS A 122 1.06 -20.91 11.21
C LYS A 122 0.91 -22.34 11.74
N SER A 123 -0.11 -23.05 11.26
CA SER A 123 -0.34 -24.45 11.61
C SER A 123 0.85 -25.30 11.14
N LEU A 124 1.48 -26.01 12.08
CA LEU A 124 2.58 -26.94 11.78
C LEU A 124 2.16 -28.10 10.86
N ARG A 125 0.86 -28.42 10.80
CA ARG A 125 0.35 -29.59 10.06
C ARG A 125 -0.02 -29.27 8.62
N THR A 126 -0.51 -28.07 8.38
CA THR A 126 -1.07 -27.67 7.08
C THR A 126 -0.22 -26.60 6.40
N GLU A 127 0.78 -26.05 7.09
CA GLU A 127 1.54 -24.88 6.65
C GLU A 127 0.62 -23.70 6.26
N THR A 128 -0.59 -23.68 6.80
CA THR A 128 -1.55 -22.59 6.59
C THR A 128 -1.70 -21.77 7.85
N TRP A 129 -1.98 -20.49 7.69
CA TRP A 129 -2.28 -19.60 8.79
C TRP A 129 -3.63 -19.94 9.42
N GLN A 130 -3.65 -20.06 10.75
CA GLN A 130 -4.90 -20.26 11.48
C GLN A 130 -5.53 -18.89 11.74
N ILE A 131 -6.41 -18.49 10.83
CA ILE A 131 -7.19 -17.26 10.96
C ILE A 131 -8.45 -17.61 11.75
N PRO A 132 -8.72 -16.96 12.91
CA PRO A 132 -9.93 -17.21 13.67
C PRO A 132 -11.21 -16.98 12.85
N GLU A 133 -12.31 -17.55 13.32
CA GLU A 133 -13.62 -17.25 12.73
C GLU A 133 -14.03 -15.80 12.96
N GLU A 134 -14.93 -15.31 12.10
CA GLU A 134 -15.35 -13.90 12.08
C GLU A 134 -15.85 -13.40 13.44
N GLN A 135 -16.50 -14.28 14.20
CA GLN A 135 -17.09 -13.96 15.50
C GLN A 135 -16.05 -13.64 16.58
N GLN A 136 -14.78 -14.01 16.36
CA GLN A 136 -13.65 -13.73 17.27
C GLN A 136 -12.93 -12.41 16.91
N LEU A 137 -13.38 -11.68 15.89
CA LEU A 137 -12.67 -10.49 15.36
C LEU A 137 -12.67 -9.24 16.21
N ARG A 138 -13.41 -9.19 17.33
CA ARG A 138 -13.32 -8.03 18.24
C ARG A 138 -11.87 -7.74 18.66
N SER A 139 -11.02 -8.76 18.62
CA SER A 139 -9.61 -8.67 18.97
C SER A 139 -8.67 -8.41 17.78
N LEU A 140 -9.14 -8.35 16.53
CA LEU A 140 -8.24 -8.21 15.37
C LEU A 140 -7.49 -6.87 15.39
N LYS A 141 -8.12 -5.83 15.96
CA LYS A 141 -7.47 -4.56 16.29
C LYS A 141 -6.22 -4.75 17.15
N ASP A 142 -6.31 -5.61 18.17
CA ASP A 142 -5.23 -5.86 19.13
C ASP A 142 -4.16 -6.80 18.56
N TRP A 143 -4.38 -7.36 17.38
CA TRP A 143 -3.53 -8.37 16.75
C TRP A 143 -2.80 -7.81 15.54
N PHE A 144 -3.21 -6.64 15.06
CA PHE A 144 -2.59 -5.95 13.93
C PHE A 144 -1.54 -4.94 14.40
N GLU A 145 -0.35 -5.01 13.82
CA GLU A 145 0.73 -4.04 14.00
C GLU A 145 1.07 -3.40 12.64
N ALA A 146 0.88 -2.09 12.53
CA ALA A 146 1.29 -1.35 11.33
C ALA A 146 2.78 -0.94 11.41
N PRO A 147 3.43 -0.62 10.28
CA PRO A 147 2.87 -0.54 8.93
C PRO A 147 2.66 -1.88 8.23
N LEU A 148 1.64 -1.92 7.38
CA LEU A 148 1.47 -2.96 6.38
C LEU A 148 1.10 -2.31 5.04
N VAL A 149 1.93 -2.56 4.02
CA VAL A 149 1.63 -2.26 2.62
C VAL A 149 1.13 -3.53 1.97
N VAL A 150 0.04 -3.44 1.23
CA VAL A 150 -0.57 -4.55 0.49
C VAL A 150 -0.77 -4.12 -0.96
N ASP A 151 -0.23 -4.91 -1.87
CA ASP A 151 -0.55 -4.87 -3.29
C ASP A 151 -1.56 -5.99 -3.59
N TRP A 152 -2.78 -5.58 -3.89
CA TRP A 152 -3.89 -6.51 -4.12
C TRP A 152 -3.87 -7.15 -5.50
N ASP A 153 -3.19 -6.53 -6.47
CA ASP A 153 -3.12 -7.02 -7.85
C ASP A 153 -2.02 -8.06 -8.00
N LYS A 154 -0.83 -7.78 -7.43
CA LYS A 154 0.33 -8.67 -7.50
C LYS A 154 0.41 -9.68 -6.34
N GLY A 155 -0.45 -9.54 -5.34
CA GLY A 155 -0.43 -10.38 -4.14
C GLY A 155 0.88 -10.24 -3.37
N LEU A 156 1.33 -9.00 -3.18
CA LEU A 156 2.58 -8.69 -2.47
C LEU A 156 2.30 -7.89 -1.20
N VAL A 157 3.17 -8.04 -0.21
CA VAL A 157 3.10 -7.29 1.04
C VAL A 157 4.47 -6.79 1.47
N ALA A 158 4.49 -5.66 2.18
CA ALA A 158 5.72 -5.11 2.76
C ALA A 158 5.44 -4.38 4.09
N SER A 159 6.41 -4.41 4.98
CA SER A 159 6.43 -3.64 6.25
C SER A 159 7.56 -2.60 6.29
N ASP A 160 8.44 -2.59 5.28
CA ASP A 160 9.61 -1.72 5.21
C ASP A 160 9.90 -1.22 3.78
N ILE A 161 10.88 -0.33 3.66
CA ILE A 161 11.28 0.29 2.39
C ILE A 161 11.87 -0.73 1.41
N ALA A 162 12.54 -1.78 1.92
CA ALA A 162 13.15 -2.79 1.06
C ALA A 162 12.08 -3.63 0.36
N GLY A 163 11.07 -4.09 1.10
CA GLY A 163 9.90 -4.77 0.55
C GLY A 163 9.07 -3.85 -0.35
N LEU A 164 8.89 -2.59 0.05
CA LEU A 164 8.14 -1.61 -0.74
C LEU A 164 8.78 -1.32 -2.10
N LYS A 165 10.12 -1.26 -2.16
CA LYS A 165 10.84 -1.14 -3.44
C LYS A 165 10.52 -2.31 -4.38
N LYS A 166 10.49 -3.54 -3.87
CA LYS A 166 10.15 -4.73 -4.67
C LYS A 166 8.75 -4.63 -5.25
N ILE A 167 7.76 -4.23 -4.43
CA ILE A 167 6.37 -4.03 -4.91
C ILE A 167 6.36 -3.03 -6.06
N VAL A 168 7.01 -1.89 -5.87
CA VAL A 168 6.98 -0.80 -6.84
C VAL A 168 7.78 -1.12 -8.12
N ASP A 169 8.83 -1.94 -8.03
CA ASP A 169 9.61 -2.39 -9.18
C ASP A 169 8.78 -3.25 -10.16
N GLU A 170 7.76 -3.98 -9.68
CA GLU A 170 6.84 -4.76 -10.53
C GLU A 170 6.02 -3.88 -11.50
N TYR A 171 5.88 -2.58 -11.21
CA TYR A 171 5.13 -1.62 -12.03
C TYR A 171 6.00 -0.84 -13.02
N LYS A 172 7.31 -1.11 -13.07
CA LYS A 172 8.24 -0.48 -14.03
C LYS A 172 8.32 -1.22 -15.37
N SER A 173 7.61 -2.34 -15.52
CA SER A 173 7.60 -3.19 -16.71
C SER A 173 6.64 -2.69 -17.78
#